data_AF-A0A7S1HE03-F1
#
_entry.id   AF-A0A7S1HE03-F1
#
_cell.length_a   1.000
_cell.length_b   1.000
_cell.length_c   1.000
_cell.angle_alpha   90.00
_cell.angle_beta   90.00
_cell.angle_gamma   90.00
#
_symmetry.space_group_name_H-M   'P 1'
#
loop_
_entity.id
_entity.type
_entity.pdbx_description
1 polymer ?
#
loop_
_entity_poly.entity_id
_entity_poly.type
_entity_poly.pdbx_seq_one_letter_code
_entity_poly.pdbx_strand_id
1 'polypeptide(L)'
;GGRVGREAKRHKGRGSEGRFSMFPHYEELIMFDEYGEMCDTSVYLREDQQEDVQAYTAETITFSGGTTDDPKGGEKKLAANDDKMDIEVAKGAAPTKSVKFNLRIHRAAHFAFVDFGGRSDVRSIHTILGHLKPSKVILVHGSEPCTEELHKFCADLVTDPDSTYSPAVGTSVMASSDTNIYKVKLASDLAKSLQFVSVGGYDVAYLDALIEMAGEDSTVQQGGKTQQLPTLALKKTGVAGGQSWKPSAYIGEVKLSDFKEVLKKEGFKTELKAGMLLVNGTVVVRKVGTQMVFEGTMCDDYFAVKKMLLSQYHTL
;
A
#
# COMPACT_ATOMS: atom_id res chain seq x y z
N GLY A 1 -13.01 78.42 -50.28
CA GLY A 1 -13.95 77.50 -49.61
C GLY A 1 -13.29 76.96 -48.37
N GLY A 2 -13.79 77.37 -47.19
CA GLY A 2 -13.21 76.97 -45.91
C GLY A 2 -13.55 75.54 -45.54
N ARG A 3 -12.64 74.87 -44.83
CA ARG A 3 -12.93 73.64 -44.09
C ARG A 3 -12.54 73.82 -42.64
N VAL A 4 -13.57 73.72 -41.82
CA VAL A 4 -13.64 73.99 -40.39
C VAL A 4 -12.99 72.83 -39.62
N GLY A 5 -12.14 73.17 -38.66
CA GLY A 5 -11.60 72.23 -37.68
C GLY A 5 -12.66 71.76 -36.70
N ARG A 6 -12.57 70.49 -36.29
CA ARG A 6 -13.21 69.98 -35.08
C ARG A 6 -12.19 69.17 -34.29
N GLU A 7 -11.70 69.77 -33.22
CA GLU A 7 -11.07 69.10 -32.09
C GLU A 7 -12.07 68.14 -31.44
N ALA A 8 -11.66 66.90 -31.20
CA ALA A 8 -12.37 65.97 -30.33
C ALA A 8 -11.48 65.63 -29.13
N LYS A 9 -11.98 65.98 -27.93
CA LYS A 9 -11.37 65.81 -26.62
C LYS A 9 -10.93 64.36 -26.36
N ARG A 10 -9.67 64.19 -25.91
CA ARG A 10 -9.16 62.96 -25.32
C ARG A 10 -9.83 62.70 -23.96
N HIS A 11 -10.60 61.62 -23.85
CA HIS A 11 -10.94 61.03 -22.55
C HIS A 11 -9.76 60.20 -22.05
N LYS A 12 -9.14 60.62 -20.94
CA LYS A 12 -8.23 59.78 -20.14
C LYS A 12 -9.07 58.74 -19.40
N GLY A 13 -9.20 57.55 -19.98
CA GLY A 13 -9.57 56.36 -19.23
C GLY A 13 -8.38 55.94 -18.37
N ARG A 14 -8.62 55.77 -17.05
CA ARG A 14 -7.66 55.15 -16.12
C ARG A 14 -7.23 53.80 -16.69
N GLY A 15 -5.94 53.68 -17.03
CA GLY A 15 -5.37 52.43 -17.50
C GLY A 15 -5.51 51.37 -16.42
N SER A 16 -6.24 50.30 -16.74
CA SER A 16 -6.08 49.02 -16.07
C SER A 16 -4.63 48.58 -16.25
N GLU A 17 -3.99 48.13 -15.17
CA GLU A 17 -2.68 47.49 -15.20
C GLU A 17 -2.59 46.51 -16.38
N GLY A 18 -1.49 46.58 -17.12
CA GLY A 18 -1.29 45.81 -18.34
C GLY A 18 -1.48 44.32 -18.05
N ARG A 19 -2.60 43.76 -18.54
CA ARG A 19 -2.71 42.33 -18.76
C ARG A 19 -1.58 41.97 -19.72
N PHE A 20 -0.55 41.31 -19.19
CA PHE A 20 0.50 40.72 -20.02
C PHE A 20 -0.17 39.88 -21.10
N SER A 21 0.30 39.99 -22.34
CA SER A 21 -0.09 39.09 -23.42
C SER A 21 0.38 37.68 -23.06
N MET A 22 -0.44 36.96 -22.31
CA MET A 22 -0.28 35.53 -22.10
C MET A 22 -0.74 34.83 -23.38
N PHE A 23 -0.05 33.76 -23.76
CA PHE A 23 -0.58 32.85 -24.76
C PHE A 23 -1.97 32.39 -24.30
N PRO A 24 -2.99 32.33 -25.19
CA PRO A 24 -4.28 31.79 -24.82
C PRO A 24 -4.08 30.35 -24.32
N HIS A 25 -4.15 30.17 -23.01
CA HIS A 25 -4.10 28.89 -22.34
C HIS A 25 -5.54 28.53 -22.01
N TYR A 26 -6.08 27.57 -22.73
CA TYR A 26 -7.34 26.94 -22.39
C TYR A 26 -7.00 25.85 -21.39
N GLU A 27 -7.39 26.06 -20.13
CA GLU A 27 -7.28 25.03 -19.11
C GLU A 27 -8.35 23.98 -19.41
N GLU A 28 -7.91 22.80 -19.84
CA GLU A 28 -8.82 21.68 -20.06
C GLU A 28 -9.31 21.20 -18.68
N LEU A 29 -10.61 21.31 -18.45
CA LEU A 29 -11.25 20.83 -17.24
C LEU A 29 -11.32 19.30 -17.32
N ILE A 30 -10.41 18.64 -16.60
CA ILE A 30 -10.37 17.18 -16.50
C ILE A 30 -11.48 16.73 -15.55
N MET A 31 -12.43 15.95 -16.05
CA MET A 31 -13.50 15.35 -15.24
C MET A 31 -13.10 13.94 -14.80
N PHE A 32 -13.38 13.59 -13.55
CA PHE A 32 -13.10 12.27 -12.98
C PHE A 32 -14.41 11.56 -12.63
N ASP A 33 -14.54 10.29 -13.00
CA ASP A 33 -15.58 9.39 -12.55
C ASP A 33 -15.05 8.37 -11.52
N GLU A 34 -15.90 7.42 -11.12
CA GLU A 34 -15.58 6.37 -10.14
C GLU A 34 -14.49 5.39 -10.63
N TYR A 35 -14.17 5.40 -11.94
CA TYR A 35 -13.24 4.51 -12.61
C TYR A 35 -11.99 5.24 -13.15
N GLY A 36 -11.92 6.57 -13.05
CA GLY A 36 -10.74 7.36 -13.36
C GLY A 36 -11.03 8.66 -14.11
N GLU A 37 -10.05 9.11 -14.91
CA GLU A 37 -10.20 10.28 -15.77
C GLU A 37 -11.18 9.96 -16.92
N MET A 38 -12.24 10.76 -17.01
CA MET A 38 -13.26 10.62 -18.05
C MET A 38 -12.65 11.07 -19.39
N CYS A 39 -12.34 10.11 -20.25
CA CYS A 39 -11.78 10.39 -21.57
C CYS A 39 -12.84 11.03 -22.49
N ASP A 40 -12.49 12.15 -23.11
CA ASP A 40 -13.33 12.75 -24.15
C ASP A 40 -13.35 11.86 -25.40
N THR A 41 -14.43 11.09 -25.56
CA THR A 41 -14.61 10.18 -26.69
C THR A 41 -14.87 10.92 -28.00
N SER A 42 -15.23 12.21 -27.96
CA SER A 42 -15.51 13.03 -29.14
C SER A 42 -14.30 13.20 -30.06
N VAL A 43 -13.08 13.05 -29.51
CA VAL A 43 -11.81 13.14 -30.23
C VAL A 43 -11.57 11.93 -31.16
N TYR A 44 -12.21 10.78 -30.87
CA TYR A 44 -11.99 9.52 -31.58
C TYR A 44 -13.19 9.08 -32.42
N LEU A 45 -14.37 9.67 -32.19
CA LEU A 45 -15.61 9.35 -32.91
C LEU A 45 -15.73 10.21 -34.17
N ARG A 46 -16.17 9.58 -35.26
CA ARG A 46 -16.58 10.30 -36.49
C ARG A 46 -17.94 10.97 -36.26
N GLU A 47 -18.24 12.06 -36.98
CA GLU A 47 -19.46 12.87 -36.80
C GLU A 47 -20.76 12.04 -36.85
N ASP A 48 -20.77 10.93 -37.57
CA ASP A 48 -21.90 9.98 -37.67
C ASP A 48 -22.09 9.08 -36.45
N GLN A 49 -21.10 8.98 -35.56
CA GLN A 49 -21.12 8.14 -34.36
C GLN A 49 -21.22 8.97 -33.07
N GLN A 50 -21.17 10.30 -33.18
CA GLN A 50 -21.22 11.22 -32.04
C GLN A 50 -22.63 11.34 -31.45
N GLU A 51 -23.67 11.32 -32.27
CA GLU A 51 -25.08 11.39 -31.81
C GLU A 51 -25.48 10.13 -31.02
N ASP A 52 -25.05 8.96 -31.49
CA ASP A 52 -25.34 7.68 -30.83
C ASP A 52 -24.70 7.63 -29.44
N VAL A 53 -23.43 8.05 -29.30
CA VAL A 53 -22.71 7.99 -28.02
C VAL A 53 -23.21 9.04 -27.02
N GLN A 54 -23.62 10.22 -27.48
CA GLN A 54 -24.24 11.25 -26.63
C GLN A 54 -25.60 10.80 -26.08
N ALA A 55 -26.38 10.03 -26.84
CA ALA A 55 -27.62 9.43 -26.36
C ALA A 55 -27.35 8.38 -25.27
N TYR A 56 -26.34 7.52 -25.46
CA TYR A 56 -25.96 6.51 -24.47
C TYR A 56 -25.42 7.10 -23.16
N THR A 57 -24.57 8.14 -23.22
CA THR A 57 -24.02 8.78 -22.00
C THR A 57 -25.09 9.48 -21.18
N ALA A 58 -26.04 10.17 -21.84
CA ALA A 58 -27.17 10.82 -21.18
C ALA A 58 -28.10 9.81 -20.48
N GLU A 59 -28.40 8.67 -21.12
CA GLU A 59 -29.20 7.61 -20.50
C GLU A 59 -28.50 6.98 -19.29
N THR A 60 -27.19 6.71 -19.36
CA THR A 60 -26.44 6.13 -18.24
C THR A 60 -26.32 7.07 -17.02
N ILE A 61 -26.26 8.38 -17.21
CA ILE A 61 -26.24 9.36 -16.10
C ILE A 61 -27.59 9.38 -15.36
N THR A 62 -28.70 9.06 -16.04
CA THR A 62 -30.02 9.00 -15.39
C THR A 62 -30.32 7.69 -14.67
N PHE A 63 -29.50 6.64 -14.86
CA PHE A 63 -29.76 5.32 -14.27
C PHE A 63 -29.12 5.13 -12.87
N SER A 64 -28.16 5.96 -12.46
CA SER A 64 -27.55 5.88 -11.13
C SER A 64 -28.31 6.71 -10.09
N GLY A 65 -29.44 6.18 -9.61
CA GLY A 65 -29.92 6.44 -8.24
C GLY A 65 -31.38 6.88 -8.09
N GLY A 66 -32.25 5.94 -7.69
CA GLY A 66 -33.52 6.26 -7.03
C GLY A 66 -34.66 5.26 -7.29
N THR A 67 -34.96 4.43 -6.30
CA THR A 67 -36.03 3.42 -6.28
C THR A 67 -37.45 4.00 -6.23
N THR A 68 -38.37 3.26 -6.87
CA THR A 68 -39.83 3.08 -6.65
C THR A 68 -40.84 4.21 -6.96
N ASP A 69 -41.89 3.75 -7.65
CA ASP A 69 -43.27 4.25 -7.79
C ASP A 69 -43.70 5.04 -9.05
N ASP A 70 -44.86 4.58 -9.54
CA ASP A 70 -45.61 4.81 -10.77
C ASP A 70 -45.93 6.26 -11.21
N PRO A 71 -46.36 6.45 -12.48
CA PRO A 71 -46.39 7.74 -13.15
C PRO A 71 -47.68 8.53 -12.86
N LYS A 72 -47.56 9.79 -12.47
CA LYS A 72 -48.64 10.78 -12.63
C LYS A 72 -48.10 12.10 -13.14
N GLY A 73 -48.66 12.50 -14.28
CA GLY A 73 -48.45 13.78 -14.92
C GLY A 73 -48.71 14.94 -13.97
N GLY A 74 -47.83 15.94 -14.06
CA GLY A 74 -47.94 17.19 -13.34
C GLY A 74 -46.98 18.17 -13.97
N GLU A 75 -47.49 18.97 -14.90
CA GLU A 75 -46.80 20.15 -15.41
C GLU A 75 -46.45 21.06 -14.22
N LYS A 76 -45.18 21.08 -13.82
CA LYS A 76 -44.62 22.17 -13.03
C LYS A 76 -43.66 22.94 -13.93
N LYS A 77 -44.19 24.02 -14.50
CA LYS A 77 -43.41 25.15 -15.03
C LYS A 77 -42.52 25.68 -13.89
N LEU A 78 -41.27 25.28 -13.85
CA LEU A 78 -40.23 26.10 -13.24
C LEU A 78 -39.72 27.06 -14.32
N ALA A 79 -39.77 28.34 -13.96
CA ALA A 79 -39.39 29.45 -14.80
C ALA A 79 -37.99 29.23 -15.38
N ALA A 80 -37.92 29.08 -16.70
CA ALA A 80 -36.70 29.21 -17.46
C ALA A 80 -36.18 30.63 -17.25
N ASN A 81 -35.12 30.77 -16.45
CA ASN A 81 -34.23 31.90 -16.62
C ASN A 81 -33.62 31.73 -18.01
N ASP A 82 -34.10 32.55 -18.94
CA ASP A 82 -33.69 32.62 -20.34
C ASP A 82 -32.34 33.36 -20.46
N ASP A 83 -31.37 33.02 -19.59
CA ASP A 83 -29.98 33.36 -19.80
C ASP A 83 -29.41 32.34 -20.79
N LYS A 84 -29.86 32.47 -22.05
CA LYS A 84 -29.16 31.93 -23.20
C LYS A 84 -27.77 32.56 -23.22
N MET A 85 -26.81 31.91 -22.57
CA MET A 85 -25.44 32.01 -23.04
C MET A 85 -25.49 31.46 -24.45
N ASP A 86 -25.32 32.36 -25.42
CA ASP A 86 -25.11 32.05 -26.82
C ASP A 86 -23.88 31.13 -26.90
N ILE A 87 -24.11 29.82 -26.77
CA ILE A 87 -23.20 28.83 -27.32
C ILE A 87 -23.33 29.03 -28.82
N GLU A 88 -22.45 29.87 -29.38
CA GLU A 88 -22.17 29.86 -30.80
C GLU A 88 -21.70 28.44 -31.14
N VAL A 89 -22.66 27.56 -31.44
CA VAL A 89 -22.43 26.30 -32.14
C VAL A 89 -21.65 26.71 -33.37
N ALA A 90 -20.36 26.36 -33.39
CA ALA A 90 -19.41 26.79 -34.39
C ALA A 90 -19.98 26.44 -35.77
N LYS A 91 -20.54 27.44 -36.45
CA LYS A 91 -20.96 27.33 -37.84
C LYS A 91 -19.74 26.84 -38.61
N GLY A 92 -19.86 25.67 -39.22
CA GLY A 92 -18.85 24.91 -39.96
C GLY A 92 -17.52 25.65 -40.13
N ALA A 93 -16.54 25.29 -39.29
CA ALA A 93 -15.22 25.90 -39.32
C ALA A 93 -14.66 25.83 -40.75
N ALA A 94 -14.31 27.00 -41.31
CA ALA A 94 -13.73 27.08 -42.63
C ALA A 94 -12.49 26.16 -42.72
N PRO A 95 -12.25 25.47 -43.86
CA PRO A 95 -11.17 24.50 -43.96
C PRO A 95 -9.83 25.15 -43.64
N THR A 96 -9.18 24.70 -42.57
CA THR A 96 -7.88 25.21 -42.14
C THR A 96 -6.76 24.33 -42.68
N LYS A 97 -5.60 24.93 -42.96
CA LYS A 97 -4.37 24.24 -43.37
C LYS A 97 -3.30 24.48 -42.32
N SER A 98 -2.73 23.42 -41.76
CA SER A 98 -1.59 23.55 -40.85
C SER A 98 -0.35 24.01 -41.63
N VAL A 99 0.31 25.04 -41.12
CA VAL A 99 1.56 25.58 -41.69
C VAL A 99 2.62 25.54 -40.60
N LYS A 100 3.76 24.93 -40.92
CA LYS A 100 4.92 24.84 -40.02
C LYS A 100 6.00 25.78 -40.53
N PHE A 101 6.56 26.61 -39.66
CA PHE A 101 7.73 27.45 -39.96
C PHE A 101 8.67 27.47 -38.76
N ASN A 102 9.96 27.63 -39.02
CA ASN A 102 10.97 27.75 -37.99
C ASN A 102 11.26 29.22 -37.71
N LEU A 103 11.15 29.63 -36.44
CA LEU A 103 11.44 31.00 -36.01
C LEU A 103 12.60 30.98 -35.01
N ARG A 104 13.58 31.86 -35.19
CA ARG A 104 14.66 32.05 -34.22
C ARG A 104 14.25 33.14 -33.23
N ILE A 105 14.01 32.76 -31.98
CA ILE A 105 13.56 33.67 -30.92
C ILE A 105 14.75 34.09 -30.06
N HIS A 106 14.91 35.40 -29.82
CA HIS A 106 15.90 35.91 -28.87
C HIS A 106 15.32 35.88 -27.44
N ARG A 107 15.99 35.18 -26.53
CA ARG A 107 15.54 35.02 -25.14
C ARG A 107 15.78 36.31 -24.34
N ALA A 108 14.70 37.03 -24.04
CA ALA A 108 14.70 38.22 -23.17
C ALA A 108 14.07 37.99 -21.79
N ALA A 109 13.44 36.83 -21.56
CA ALA A 109 12.82 36.46 -20.28
C ALA A 109 13.71 35.50 -19.48
N HIS A 110 13.55 35.55 -18.15
CA HIS A 110 14.14 34.59 -17.22
C HIS A 110 13.25 33.35 -17.12
N PHE A 111 13.82 32.16 -17.33
CA PHE A 111 13.12 30.90 -17.13
C PHE A 111 13.49 30.34 -15.77
N ALA A 112 12.48 30.02 -14.96
CA ALA A 112 12.63 29.26 -13.74
C ALA A 112 11.71 28.05 -13.82
N PHE A 113 12.22 26.89 -13.42
CA PHE A 113 11.41 25.69 -13.28
C PHE A 113 10.92 25.60 -11.84
N VAL A 114 9.61 25.43 -11.67
CA VAL A 114 8.98 25.21 -10.36
C VAL A 114 8.23 23.90 -10.44
N ASP A 115 8.61 22.96 -9.58
CA ASP A 115 8.01 21.62 -9.55
C ASP A 115 6.70 21.65 -8.75
N PHE A 116 5.59 21.38 -9.43
CA PHE A 116 4.26 21.18 -8.85
C PHE A 116 3.76 19.74 -9.05
N GLY A 117 4.66 18.79 -9.33
CA GLY A 117 4.30 17.41 -9.68
C GLY A 117 3.77 16.54 -8.54
N GLY A 118 3.77 17.04 -7.28
CA GLY A 118 3.20 16.32 -6.13
C GLY A 118 3.83 14.95 -5.82
N ARG A 119 5.03 14.66 -6.35
CA ARG A 119 5.70 13.37 -6.18
C ARG A 119 6.38 13.27 -4.81
N SER A 120 6.46 12.06 -4.29
CA SER A 120 7.21 11.79 -3.06
C SER A 120 8.70 12.02 -3.27
N ASP A 121 9.31 12.72 -2.31
CA ASP A 121 10.76 12.90 -2.27
C ASP A 121 11.46 11.66 -1.71
N VAL A 122 12.79 11.62 -1.89
CA VAL A 122 13.64 10.51 -1.44
C VAL A 122 13.45 10.22 0.06
N ARG A 123 13.35 11.27 0.89
CA ARG A 123 13.19 11.12 2.34
C ARG A 123 11.86 10.49 2.71
N SER A 124 10.76 10.90 2.05
CA SER A 124 9.46 10.30 2.29
C SER A 124 9.43 8.85 1.85
N ILE A 125 9.97 8.52 0.68
CA ILE A 125 10.05 7.14 0.18
C ILE A 125 10.84 6.27 1.15
N HIS A 126 12.00 6.73 1.65
CA HIS A 126 12.79 5.99 2.62
C HIS A 126 12.03 5.73 3.92
N THR A 127 11.26 6.73 4.38
CA THR A 127 10.46 6.61 5.62
C THR A 127 9.29 5.64 5.45
N ILE A 128 8.61 5.70 4.30
CA ILE A 128 7.47 4.82 3.99
C ILE A 128 7.96 3.37 3.89
N LEU A 129 9.02 3.13 3.13
CA LEU A 129 9.57 1.79 2.95
C LEU A 129 10.12 1.21 4.26
N GLY A 130 10.80 2.04 5.06
CA GLY A 130 11.33 1.62 6.37
C GLY A 130 10.24 1.19 7.37
N HIS A 131 9.05 1.81 7.31
CA HIS A 131 7.92 1.40 8.15
C HIS A 131 7.12 0.24 7.54
N LEU A 132 6.94 0.21 6.22
CA LEU A 132 6.15 -0.81 5.54
C LEU A 132 6.81 -2.19 5.61
N LYS A 133 8.16 -2.25 5.51
CA LYS A 133 8.95 -3.49 5.44
C LYS A 133 8.33 -4.55 4.51
N PRO A 134 8.16 -4.21 3.21
CA PRO A 134 7.63 -5.15 2.23
C PRO A 134 8.52 -6.40 2.12
N SER A 135 7.90 -7.54 1.83
CA SER A 135 8.62 -8.82 1.63
C SER A 135 9.32 -8.90 0.27
N LYS A 136 8.80 -8.20 -0.74
CA LYS A 136 9.39 -8.06 -2.08
C LYS A 136 9.19 -6.63 -2.58
N VAL A 137 10.19 -6.08 -3.25
CA VAL A 137 10.18 -4.74 -3.84
C VAL A 137 10.55 -4.82 -5.31
N ILE A 138 9.73 -4.20 -6.17
CA ILE A 138 10.02 -4.06 -7.60
C ILE A 138 10.00 -2.57 -7.91
N LEU A 139 11.16 -2.03 -8.26
CA LEU A 139 11.33 -0.64 -8.63
C LEU A 139 11.08 -0.48 -10.12
N VAL A 140 10.08 0.33 -10.47
CA VAL A 140 9.70 0.64 -11.84
C VAL A 140 9.68 2.14 -12.06
N HIS A 141 9.81 2.56 -13.32
CA HIS A 141 9.62 3.94 -13.76
C HIS A 141 10.53 4.96 -13.05
N GLY A 142 11.81 4.98 -13.41
CA GLY A 142 12.77 5.99 -12.99
C GLY A 142 13.97 6.06 -13.95
N SER A 143 14.81 7.07 -13.80
CA SER A 143 16.11 7.06 -14.46
C SER A 143 16.99 5.97 -13.83
N GLU A 144 17.82 5.34 -14.65
CA GLU A 144 18.78 4.31 -14.24
C GLU A 144 19.56 4.67 -12.95
N PRO A 145 20.19 5.87 -12.82
CA PRO A 145 20.91 6.22 -11.60
C PRO A 145 19.99 6.32 -10.37
N CYS A 146 18.78 6.87 -10.51
CA CYS A 146 17.85 6.99 -9.38
C CYS A 146 17.30 5.63 -8.93
N THR A 147 17.04 4.72 -9.88
CA THR A 147 16.58 3.37 -9.56
C THR A 147 17.67 2.54 -8.88
N GLU A 148 18.93 2.72 -9.26
CA GLU A 148 20.07 2.04 -8.62
C GLU A 148 20.30 2.54 -7.18
N GLU A 149 20.18 3.85 -6.94
CA GLU A 149 20.30 4.41 -5.59
C GLU A 149 19.21 3.87 -4.66
N LEU A 150 17.96 3.86 -5.13
CA LEU A 150 16.84 3.34 -4.35
C LEU A 150 16.92 1.81 -4.18
N HIS A 151 17.44 1.09 -5.18
CA HIS A 151 17.66 -0.36 -5.09
C HIS A 151 18.63 -0.70 -3.96
N LYS A 152 19.76 -0.01 -3.88
CA LYS A 152 20.75 -0.19 -2.80
C LYS A 152 20.13 0.07 -1.43
N PHE A 153 19.37 1.16 -1.29
CA PHE A 153 18.68 1.47 -0.04
C PHE A 153 17.69 0.35 0.37
N CYS A 154 16.91 -0.16 -0.58
CA CYS A 154 15.97 -1.23 -0.33
C CYS A 154 16.67 -2.53 0.09
N ALA A 155 17.74 -2.91 -0.62
CA ALA A 155 18.49 -4.14 -0.36
C ALA A 155 19.28 -4.11 0.97
N ASP A 156 19.71 -2.93 1.42
CA ASP A 156 20.50 -2.78 2.65
C ASP A 156 19.63 -2.67 3.91
N LEU A 157 18.50 -1.96 3.84
CA LEU A 157 17.75 -1.54 5.04
C LEU A 157 16.30 -2.03 5.10
N VAL A 158 15.67 -2.32 3.96
CA VAL A 158 14.22 -2.55 3.89
C VAL A 158 13.88 -4.03 3.74
N THR A 159 14.56 -4.72 2.81
CA THR A 159 14.21 -6.06 2.35
C THR A 159 15.48 -6.82 1.94
N ASP A 160 15.41 -8.15 1.91
CA ASP A 160 16.52 -8.98 1.44
C ASP A 160 16.93 -8.62 -0.02
N PRO A 161 18.24 -8.69 -0.35
CA PRO A 161 18.73 -8.37 -1.69
C PRO A 161 18.07 -9.21 -2.79
N ASP A 162 17.82 -10.49 -2.52
CA ASP A 162 17.21 -11.43 -3.47
C ASP A 162 15.73 -11.13 -3.78
N SER A 163 15.09 -10.32 -2.92
CA SER A 163 13.70 -9.92 -3.02
C SER A 163 13.53 -8.47 -3.52
N THR A 164 14.62 -7.80 -3.92
CA THR A 164 14.62 -6.43 -4.43
C THR A 164 15.02 -6.40 -5.90
N TYR A 165 14.10 -5.95 -6.76
CA TYR A 165 14.27 -5.97 -8.22
C TYR A 165 14.21 -4.57 -8.82
N SER A 166 15.07 -4.30 -9.81
CA SER A 166 15.05 -3.10 -10.67
C SER A 166 15.09 -3.51 -12.15
N PRO A 167 13.99 -4.07 -12.69
CA PRO A 167 13.95 -4.58 -14.05
C PRO A 167 14.12 -3.49 -15.11
N ALA A 168 14.88 -3.81 -16.17
CA ALA A 168 14.94 -2.99 -17.37
C ALA A 168 13.63 -3.06 -18.18
N VAL A 169 13.40 -2.07 -19.05
CA VAL A 169 12.21 -2.01 -19.89
C VAL A 169 12.09 -3.27 -20.76
N GLY A 170 10.94 -3.93 -20.69
CA GLY A 170 10.65 -5.16 -21.43
C GLY A 170 11.08 -6.46 -20.73
N THR A 171 11.64 -6.39 -19.52
CA THR A 171 11.96 -7.58 -18.73
C THR A 171 10.79 -7.97 -17.82
N SER A 172 10.53 -9.27 -17.70
CA SER A 172 9.51 -9.82 -16.80
C SER A 172 10.14 -10.28 -15.49
N VAL A 173 9.55 -9.91 -14.36
CA VAL A 173 9.98 -10.35 -13.02
C VAL A 173 8.87 -11.21 -12.41
N MET A 174 9.26 -12.34 -11.80
CA MET A 174 8.32 -13.23 -11.12
C MET A 174 7.94 -12.65 -9.75
N ALA A 175 6.79 -11.98 -9.68
CA ALA A 175 6.29 -11.39 -8.45
C ALA A 175 5.61 -12.42 -7.52
N SER A 176 5.25 -13.61 -8.01
CA SER A 176 4.59 -14.64 -7.20
C SER A 176 5.51 -15.11 -6.07
N SER A 177 4.95 -15.24 -4.87
CA SER A 177 5.56 -15.94 -3.76
C SER A 177 4.79 -17.23 -3.56
N ASP A 178 5.49 -18.37 -3.52
CA ASP A 178 4.88 -19.70 -3.35
C ASP A 178 4.47 -19.93 -1.89
N THR A 179 3.64 -19.04 -1.34
CA THR A 179 3.01 -19.23 -0.04
C THR A 179 1.72 -20.02 -0.24
N ASN A 180 1.79 -21.32 0.05
CA ASN A 180 0.59 -22.16 0.09
C ASN A 180 -0.23 -21.80 1.32
N ILE A 181 -1.25 -20.96 1.12
CA ILE A 181 -2.17 -20.56 2.19
C ILE A 181 -3.32 -21.56 2.21
N TYR A 182 -3.35 -22.40 3.24
CA TYR A 182 -4.45 -23.33 3.49
C TYR A 182 -5.35 -22.76 4.59
N LYS A 183 -6.66 -22.74 4.33
CA LYS A 183 -7.65 -22.43 5.35
C LYS A 183 -7.97 -23.72 6.11
N VAL A 184 -7.77 -23.70 7.43
CA VAL A 184 -7.98 -24.87 8.29
C VAL A 184 -8.91 -24.46 9.43
N LYS A 185 -9.86 -25.33 9.79
CA LYS A 185 -10.78 -25.15 10.92
C LYS A 185 -10.10 -25.67 12.18
N LEU A 186 -10.27 -24.97 13.30
CA LEU A 186 -9.74 -25.42 14.59
C LEU A 186 -10.86 -26.08 15.40
N ALA A 187 -10.66 -27.30 15.89
CA ALA A 187 -11.66 -27.99 16.70
C ALA A 187 -11.88 -27.27 18.03
N SER A 188 -13.13 -27.23 18.52
CA SER A 188 -13.51 -26.49 19.74
C SER A 188 -12.73 -26.93 20.99
N ASP A 189 -12.40 -28.21 21.10
CA ASP A 189 -11.64 -28.74 22.24
C ASP A 189 -10.17 -28.32 22.18
N LEU A 190 -9.59 -28.27 20.97
CA LEU A 190 -8.25 -27.75 20.76
C LEU A 190 -8.20 -26.24 21.07
N ALA A 191 -9.21 -25.47 20.65
CA ALA A 191 -9.30 -24.03 20.91
C ALA A 191 -9.24 -23.72 22.41
N LYS A 192 -9.97 -24.49 23.22
CA LYS A 192 -10.02 -24.33 24.67
C LYS A 192 -8.71 -24.71 25.36
N SER A 193 -7.92 -25.60 24.76
CA SER A 193 -6.63 -26.04 25.32
C SER A 193 -5.48 -25.05 25.09
N LEU A 194 -5.65 -24.09 24.16
CA LEU A 194 -4.61 -23.11 23.82
C LEU A 194 -4.44 -22.10 24.95
N GLN A 195 -3.19 -21.91 25.38
CA GLN A 195 -2.81 -20.88 26.31
C GLN A 195 -2.25 -19.69 25.53
N PHE A 196 -3.07 -18.65 25.41
CA PHE A 196 -2.68 -17.42 24.73
C PHE A 196 -1.81 -16.55 25.63
N VAL A 197 -0.78 -15.98 25.02
CA VAL A 197 0.16 -15.06 25.64
C VAL A 197 0.19 -13.80 24.79
N SER A 198 -0.06 -12.64 25.41
CA SER A 198 -0.02 -11.36 24.70
C SER A 198 1.41 -10.85 24.57
N VAL A 199 1.89 -10.71 23.34
CA VAL A 199 3.22 -10.20 23.00
C VAL A 199 3.08 -9.13 21.92
N GLY A 200 3.50 -7.90 22.23
CA GLY A 200 3.57 -6.81 21.25
C GLY A 200 2.22 -6.44 20.59
N GLY A 201 1.12 -6.64 21.31
CA GLY A 201 -0.25 -6.38 20.80
C GLY A 201 -0.91 -7.55 20.08
N TYR A 202 -0.23 -8.71 20.00
CA TYR A 202 -0.77 -9.95 19.44
C TYR A 202 -0.86 -11.02 20.51
N ASP A 203 -1.92 -11.83 20.46
CA ASP A 203 -2.06 -13.01 21.31
C ASP A 203 -1.55 -14.24 20.58
N VAL A 204 -0.50 -14.87 21.12
CA VAL A 204 0.20 -16.00 20.50
C VAL A 204 0.08 -17.23 21.37
N ALA A 205 -0.12 -18.40 20.75
CA ALA A 205 -0.18 -19.69 21.44
C ALA A 205 0.56 -20.77 20.65
N TYR A 206 1.16 -21.75 21.37
CA TYR A 206 1.75 -22.93 20.75
C TYR A 206 0.65 -23.91 20.38
N LEU A 207 0.68 -24.42 19.15
CA LEU A 207 -0.29 -25.39 18.66
C LEU A 207 0.44 -26.61 18.08
N ASP A 208 0.14 -27.78 18.63
CA ASP A 208 0.50 -29.09 18.08
C ASP A 208 -0.80 -29.92 17.97
N ALA A 209 -1.15 -30.30 16.75
CA ALA A 209 -2.44 -30.89 16.44
C ALA A 209 -2.34 -31.85 15.25
N LEU A 210 -3.29 -32.77 15.15
CA LEU A 210 -3.43 -33.65 13.99
C LEU A 210 -4.43 -33.03 13.01
N ILE A 211 -4.11 -33.10 11.72
CA ILE A 211 -5.02 -32.69 10.65
C ILE A 211 -5.94 -33.86 10.34
N GLU A 212 -7.23 -33.69 10.62
CA GLU A 212 -8.26 -34.63 10.21
C GLU A 212 -8.90 -34.14 8.91
N MET A 213 -8.70 -34.92 7.85
CA MET A 213 -9.35 -34.73 6.55
C MET A 213 -10.66 -35.52 6.56
N ALA A 214 -11.79 -34.83 6.50
CA ALA A 214 -13.16 -35.33 6.33
C ALA A 214 -13.94 -35.77 7.59
N GLY A 215 -15.03 -35.03 7.81
CA GLY A 215 -16.26 -35.41 8.51
C GLY A 215 -17.39 -34.50 7.98
N GLU A 216 -18.64 -34.97 7.98
CA GLU A 216 -19.81 -34.25 7.42
C GLU A 216 -19.99 -32.83 8.01
N ASP A 217 -19.47 -32.59 9.23
CA ASP A 217 -19.42 -31.31 9.96
C ASP A 217 -18.35 -30.30 9.49
N SER A 218 -17.58 -30.65 8.44
CA SER A 218 -16.47 -29.86 7.90
C SER A 218 -16.86 -28.99 6.69
N THR A 219 -18.16 -28.90 6.41
CA THR A 219 -18.70 -28.11 5.30
C THR A 219 -18.97 -26.67 5.76
N VAL A 220 -18.32 -25.70 5.11
CA VAL A 220 -18.67 -24.28 5.27
C VAL A 220 -19.31 -23.83 3.97
N GLN A 221 -20.56 -23.38 4.03
CA GLN A 221 -21.21 -22.74 2.89
C GLN A 221 -20.75 -21.27 2.83
N GLN A 222 -19.87 -20.97 1.88
CA GLN A 222 -19.53 -19.59 1.51
C GLN A 222 -19.85 -19.40 0.02
N GLY A 223 -20.81 -18.53 -0.30
CA GLY A 223 -21.12 -18.15 -1.67
C GLY A 223 -21.64 -19.27 -2.59
N GLY A 224 -22.47 -20.19 -2.08
CA GLY A 224 -23.13 -21.22 -2.89
C GLY A 224 -22.26 -22.40 -3.33
N LYS A 225 -20.99 -22.48 -2.91
CA LYS A 225 -20.13 -23.66 -3.10
C LYS A 225 -19.79 -24.30 -1.75
N THR A 226 -20.10 -25.58 -1.60
CA THR A 226 -19.74 -26.39 -0.43
C THR A 226 -18.28 -26.81 -0.55
N GLN A 227 -17.39 -26.25 0.26
CA GLN A 227 -15.99 -26.67 0.32
C GLN A 227 -15.70 -27.35 1.65
N GLN A 228 -15.10 -28.55 1.59
CA GLN A 228 -14.64 -29.28 2.76
C GLN A 228 -13.35 -28.64 3.27
N LEU A 229 -13.36 -28.18 4.51
CA LEU A 229 -12.19 -27.58 5.17
C LEU A 229 -11.56 -28.59 6.14
N PRO A 230 -10.23 -28.81 6.10
CA PRO A 230 -9.56 -29.66 7.07
C PRO A 230 -9.75 -29.12 8.49
N THR A 231 -9.87 -30.02 9.48
CA THR A 231 -10.02 -29.64 10.89
C THR A 231 -8.80 -30.09 11.71
N LEU A 232 -8.25 -29.19 12.54
CA LEU A 232 -7.20 -29.49 13.51
C LEU A 232 -7.81 -30.02 14.79
N ALA A 233 -7.48 -31.26 15.14
CA ALA A 233 -7.95 -31.95 16.34
C ALA A 233 -6.81 -32.18 17.34
N LEU A 234 -7.17 -32.30 18.61
CA LEU A 234 -6.22 -32.57 19.69
C LEU A 234 -5.62 -33.97 19.51
N LYS A 235 -4.30 -34.08 19.66
CA LYS A 235 -3.59 -35.36 19.59
C LYS A 235 -4.04 -36.25 20.75
N LYS A 236 -4.90 -37.23 20.47
CA LYS A 236 -5.29 -38.25 21.45
C LYS A 236 -4.05 -39.11 21.75
N THR A 237 -3.38 -38.84 22.85
CA THR A 237 -2.20 -39.60 23.29
C THR A 237 -2.61 -41.00 23.72
N GLY A 238 -2.65 -41.94 22.76
CA GLY A 238 -2.52 -43.36 23.04
C GLY A 238 -1.03 -43.69 23.17
N VAL A 239 -0.66 -44.39 24.23
CA VAL A 239 0.70 -44.82 24.61
C VAL A 239 1.46 -43.83 25.50
N ALA A 240 1.63 -44.27 26.75
CA ALA A 240 2.37 -43.64 27.82
C ALA A 240 3.87 -43.47 27.49
N GLY A 241 4.44 -42.34 27.90
CA GLY A 241 5.88 -42.27 28.23
C GLY A 241 6.79 -41.43 27.35
N GLY A 242 6.32 -40.85 26.23
CA GLY A 242 7.13 -39.93 25.44
C GLY A 242 6.73 -38.48 25.74
N GLN A 243 7.41 -37.82 26.68
CA GLN A 243 7.31 -36.37 26.85
C GLN A 243 7.68 -35.74 25.50
N SER A 244 6.69 -35.19 24.77
CA SER A 244 6.97 -34.61 23.46
C SER A 244 7.97 -33.49 23.69
N TRP A 245 9.16 -33.64 23.10
CA TRP A 245 10.16 -32.60 23.10
C TRP A 245 9.54 -31.39 22.41
N LYS A 246 9.15 -30.39 23.19
CA LYS A 246 8.66 -29.12 22.65
C LYS A 246 9.89 -28.35 22.17
N PRO A 247 10.04 -28.06 20.88
CA PRO A 247 11.07 -27.14 20.44
C PRO A 247 10.76 -25.78 21.06
N SER A 248 11.65 -25.26 21.91
CA SER A 248 11.46 -23.93 22.52
C SER A 248 11.58 -22.88 21.42
N ALA A 249 10.47 -22.29 21.01
CA ALA A 249 10.45 -21.14 20.11
C ALA A 249 10.31 -19.87 20.95
N TYR A 250 11.31 -18.98 20.89
CA TYR A 250 11.26 -17.69 21.56
C TYR A 250 10.50 -16.69 20.70
N ILE A 251 9.48 -16.05 21.28
CA ILE A 251 8.78 -14.96 20.60
C ILE A 251 9.61 -13.68 20.77
N GLY A 252 10.15 -13.17 19.66
CA GLY A 252 10.92 -11.92 19.59
C GLY A 252 12.44 -12.09 19.66
N GLU A 253 13.16 -10.98 19.58
CA GLU A 253 14.62 -10.99 19.69
C GLU A 253 15.07 -11.08 21.14
N VAL A 254 15.46 -12.27 21.58
CA VAL A 254 16.14 -12.41 22.87
C VAL A 254 17.59 -11.91 22.71
N LYS A 255 17.91 -10.80 23.37
CA LYS A 255 19.27 -10.27 23.47
C LYS A 255 19.93 -10.75 24.76
N LEU A 256 21.14 -11.29 24.64
CA LEU A 256 21.91 -11.76 25.80
C LEU A 256 22.32 -10.62 26.75
N SER A 257 22.38 -9.38 26.26
CA SER A 257 22.59 -8.17 27.08
C SER A 257 21.47 -7.97 28.09
N ASP A 258 20.23 -8.05 27.62
CA ASP A 258 19.05 -7.72 28.42
C ASP A 258 18.83 -8.84 29.44
N PHE A 259 19.00 -10.09 29.01
CA PHE A 259 18.95 -11.24 29.91
C PHE A 259 20.04 -11.21 30.99
N LYS A 260 21.24 -10.70 30.68
CA LYS A 260 22.32 -10.48 31.66
C LYS A 260 21.89 -9.49 32.74
N GLU A 261 21.22 -8.40 32.38
CA GLU A 261 20.73 -7.40 33.34
C GLU A 261 19.68 -7.98 34.28
N VAL A 262 18.76 -8.79 33.74
CA VAL A 262 17.75 -9.51 34.52
C VAL A 262 18.41 -10.45 35.53
N LEU A 263 19.39 -11.25 35.10
CA LEU A 263 20.10 -12.18 35.98
C LEU A 263 20.90 -11.46 37.07
N LYS A 264 21.50 -10.31 36.76
CA LYS A 264 22.17 -9.48 37.77
C LYS A 264 21.20 -8.95 38.82
N LYS A 265 20.00 -8.55 38.42
CA LYS A 265 18.96 -8.05 39.33
C LYS A 265 18.51 -9.12 40.32
N GLU A 266 18.45 -10.38 39.88
CA GLU A 266 18.17 -11.56 40.72
C GLU A 266 19.39 -12.04 41.53
N GLY A 267 20.54 -11.37 41.42
CA GLY A 267 21.73 -11.66 42.22
C GLY A 267 22.69 -12.71 41.62
N PHE A 268 22.48 -13.16 40.39
CA PHE A 268 23.41 -14.06 39.71
C PHE A 268 24.65 -13.31 39.20
N LYS A 269 25.83 -13.92 39.35
CA LYS A 269 27.08 -13.39 38.78
C LYS A 269 27.13 -13.74 37.30
N THR A 270 27.13 -12.73 36.43
CA THR A 270 27.10 -12.94 34.98
C THR A 270 28.26 -12.28 34.23
N GLU A 271 28.93 -13.06 33.38
CA GLU A 271 29.96 -12.59 32.45
C GLU A 271 29.53 -12.86 31.01
N LEU A 272 29.54 -11.83 30.16
CA LEU A 272 29.25 -11.98 28.73
C LEU A 272 30.56 -11.89 27.96
N LYS A 273 30.95 -12.99 27.31
CA LYS A 273 32.20 -13.11 26.54
C LYS A 273 31.90 -13.77 25.19
N ALA A 274 32.25 -13.10 24.09
CA ALA A 274 32.17 -13.64 22.72
C ALA A 274 30.81 -14.29 22.35
N GLY A 275 29.68 -13.67 22.75
CA GLY A 275 28.34 -14.19 22.44
C GLY A 275 27.87 -15.35 23.34
N MET A 276 28.61 -15.65 24.42
CA MET A 276 28.21 -16.57 25.47
C MET A 276 28.03 -15.83 26.79
N LEU A 277 26.99 -16.18 27.53
CA LEU A 277 26.68 -15.65 28.85
C LEU A 277 26.98 -16.73 29.89
N LEU A 278 28.03 -16.53 30.67
CA LEU A 278 28.40 -17.40 31.79
C LEU A 278 27.69 -16.91 33.04
N VAL A 279 26.94 -17.79 33.69
CA VAL A 279 26.18 -17.55 34.92
C VAL A 279 26.79 -18.37 36.06
N ASN A 280 27.16 -17.70 37.15
CA ASN A 280 27.78 -18.26 38.36
C ASN A 280 29.02 -19.16 38.11
N GLY A 281 29.62 -19.10 36.92
CA GLY A 281 30.73 -19.98 36.52
C GLY A 281 30.33 -21.43 36.21
N THR A 282 29.03 -21.77 36.28
CA THR A 282 28.52 -23.14 36.18
C THR A 282 27.64 -23.38 34.95
N VAL A 283 26.94 -22.34 34.48
CA VAL A 283 26.00 -22.43 33.35
C VAL A 283 26.41 -21.47 32.25
N VAL A 284 26.47 -21.94 31.02
CA VAL A 284 26.75 -21.15 29.82
C VAL A 284 25.47 -21.08 28.99
N VAL A 285 25.05 -19.86 28.66
CA VAL A 285 23.92 -19.60 27.77
C VAL A 285 24.45 -19.01 26.46
N ARG A 286 24.16 -19.65 25.33
CA ARG A 286 24.58 -19.20 24.01
C ARG A 286 23.37 -19.09 23.09
N LYS A 287 23.36 -18.05 22.25
CA LYS A 287 22.39 -17.93 21.16
C LYS A 287 22.93 -18.60 19.89
N VAL A 288 22.21 -19.59 19.37
CA VAL A 288 22.51 -20.26 18.09
C VAL A 288 21.30 -20.07 17.17
N GLY A 289 21.39 -19.12 16.24
CA GLY A 289 20.24 -18.71 15.43
C GLY A 289 19.10 -18.16 16.30
N THR A 290 17.94 -18.82 16.22
CA THR A 290 16.74 -18.51 17.02
C THR A 290 16.65 -19.30 18.34
N GLN A 291 17.57 -20.24 18.59
CA GLN A 291 17.55 -21.08 19.78
C GLN A 291 18.55 -20.58 20.84
N MET A 292 18.13 -20.65 22.11
CA MET A 292 19.02 -20.48 23.25
C MET A 292 19.47 -21.85 23.72
N VAL A 293 20.77 -22.10 23.64
CA VAL A 293 21.41 -23.32 24.11
C VAL A 293 21.96 -23.07 25.50
N PHE A 294 21.59 -23.94 26.44
CA PHE A 294 22.10 -23.94 27.80
C PHE A 294 23.06 -25.11 27.95
N GLU A 295 24.33 -24.81 28.19
CA GLU A 295 25.40 -25.78 28.42
C GLU A 295 25.83 -25.68 29.89
N GLY A 296 25.76 -26.77 30.64
CA GLY A 296 26.14 -26.77 32.05
C GLY A 296 25.71 -28.04 32.79
N THR A 297 26.18 -28.17 34.03
CA THR A 297 25.71 -29.22 34.94
C THR A 297 24.28 -28.94 35.38
N MET A 298 23.45 -29.98 35.52
CA MET A 298 22.06 -29.87 36.00
C MET A 298 22.04 -29.52 37.50
N CYS A 299 22.23 -28.24 37.83
CA CYS A 299 22.19 -27.69 39.17
C CYS A 299 20.97 -26.76 39.36
N ASP A 300 20.69 -26.37 40.60
CA ASP A 300 19.57 -25.45 40.89
C ASP A 300 19.70 -24.12 40.13
N ASP A 301 20.92 -23.62 39.96
CA ASP A 301 21.21 -22.44 39.15
C ASP A 301 20.80 -22.66 37.67
N TYR A 302 21.04 -23.84 37.10
CA TYR A 302 20.63 -24.16 35.73
C TYR A 302 19.11 -24.09 35.57
N PHE A 303 18.36 -24.69 36.50
CA PHE A 303 16.90 -24.66 36.46
C PHE A 303 16.34 -23.26 36.73
N ALA A 304 16.96 -22.50 37.64
CA ALA A 304 16.58 -21.13 37.95
C ALA A 304 16.79 -20.21 36.73
N VAL A 305 17.96 -20.26 36.10
CA VAL A 305 18.28 -19.47 34.90
C VAL A 305 17.35 -19.82 33.75
N LYS A 306 17.08 -21.12 33.52
CA LYS A 306 16.13 -21.56 32.50
C LYS A 306 14.72 -21.05 32.79
N LYS A 307 14.24 -21.17 34.04
CA LYS A 307 12.92 -20.67 34.46
C LYS A 307 12.80 -19.15 34.27
N MET A 308 13.84 -18.40 34.61
CA MET A 308 13.87 -16.95 34.42
C MET A 308 13.80 -16.57 32.94
N LEU A 309 14.51 -17.30 32.09
CA LEU A 309 14.46 -17.08 30.66
C LEU A 309 13.05 -17.36 30.11
N LEU A 310 12.44 -18.49 30.50
CA LEU A 310 11.07 -18.86 30.12
C LEU A 310 10.02 -17.86 30.63
N SER A 311 10.25 -17.26 31.80
CA SER A 311 9.33 -16.28 32.41
C SER A 311 9.41 -14.91 31.75
N GLN A 312 10.59 -14.49 31.29
CA GLN A 312 10.82 -13.18 30.67
C GLN A 312 10.58 -13.22 29.17
N TYR A 313 10.98 -14.31 28.54
CA TYR A 313 10.85 -14.53 27.11
C TYR A 313 9.91 -15.70 26.93
N HIS A 314 8.68 -15.37 26.55
CA HIS A 314 7.64 -16.35 26.31
C HIS A 314 8.12 -17.38 25.29
N THR A 315 8.33 -18.60 25.77
CA THR A 315 8.55 -19.77 24.92
C THR A 315 7.23 -20.45 24.66
N LEU A 316 6.96 -20.70 23.39
CA LEU A 316 5.91 -21.61 22.95
C LEU A 316 6.42 -23.05 22.93
#